data_AF-A0A4Q1KUK4-F1
#
_entry.id   AF-A0A4Q1KUK4-F1
#
_cell.length_a   1.000
_cell.length_b   1.000
_cell.length_c   1.000
_cell.angle_alpha   90.00
_cell.angle_beta   90.00
_cell.angle_gamma   90.00
#
_symmetry.space_group_name_H-M   'P 1'
#
loop_
_entity.id
_entity.type
_entity.pdbx_description
1 polymer ?
#
loop_
_entity_poly.entity_id
_entity_poly.type
_entity_poly.pdbx_seq_one_letter_code
_entity_poly.pdbx_strand_id
1 'polypeptide(L)'
;MSGVVGDDGPVARVTLYRTASGGRLHLRGCSHLTWTAADKLVEATQTDRAEAELCTACDDEIHGRGRTLFVSLDSAFEALNLPVANRARMREIAALIDFDVVWAPASRSYVGVGFDDGRPAAAYFNRGFVDVYRGANDYERTEMSNFGGGGGAGARRAPEREAAMCPSCSMQLPAAGTCDYCD
;
A
#
# COMPACT_ATOMS: atom_id res chain seq x y z
N MET A 1 -38.27 -4.74 1.44
CA MET A 1 -37.17 -3.81 1.75
C MET A 1 -36.57 -4.26 3.07
N SER A 2 -35.65 -5.22 3.04
CA SER A 2 -34.99 -5.71 4.25
C SER A 2 -33.67 -4.97 4.38
N GLY A 3 -33.64 -3.99 5.28
CA GLY A 3 -32.40 -3.35 5.71
C GLY A 3 -31.58 -4.38 6.48
N VAL A 4 -30.48 -4.81 5.89
CA VAL A 4 -29.41 -5.47 6.63
C VAL A 4 -28.82 -4.36 7.51
N VAL A 5 -29.16 -4.36 8.80
CA VAL A 5 -28.39 -3.62 9.79
C VAL A 5 -27.05 -4.34 9.82
N GLY A 6 -26.12 -3.86 9.01
CA GLY A 6 -24.74 -4.34 9.02
C GLY A 6 -24.22 -4.13 10.42
N ASP A 7 -23.69 -5.18 11.03
CA ASP A 7 -22.89 -5.05 12.23
C ASP A 7 -21.64 -4.25 11.82
N ASP A 8 -21.73 -2.91 11.93
CA ASP A 8 -20.64 -1.97 11.62
C ASP A 8 -19.61 -1.94 12.77
N GLY A 9 -19.84 -2.74 13.82
CA GLY A 9 -18.97 -2.92 14.99
C GLY A 9 -17.49 -3.18 14.64
N PRO A 10 -17.16 -4.11 13.73
CA PRO A 10 -15.77 -4.32 13.29
C PRO A 10 -15.23 -3.18 12.40
N VAL A 11 -16.08 -2.55 11.57
CA VAL A 11 -15.68 -1.42 10.71
C VAL A 11 -15.33 -0.18 11.54
N ALA A 12 -16.06 0.06 12.62
CA ALA A 12 -15.81 1.16 13.54
C ALA A 12 -14.47 1.04 14.30
N ARG A 13 -13.93 -0.17 14.44
CA ARG A 13 -12.71 -0.46 15.22
C ARG A 13 -11.43 -0.42 14.39
N VAL A 14 -11.54 -0.44 13.06
CA VAL A 14 -10.38 -0.42 12.17
C VAL A 14 -10.07 0.99 11.68
N THR A 15 -8.80 1.29 11.49
CA THR A 15 -8.37 2.50 10.78
C THR A 15 -8.65 2.37 9.29
N LEU A 16 -9.32 3.36 8.73
CA LEU A 16 -9.58 3.46 7.31
C LEU A 16 -8.82 4.65 6.73
N TYR A 17 -8.42 4.52 5.48
CA TYR A 17 -7.70 5.54 4.73
C TYR A 17 -8.42 5.81 3.42
N ARG A 18 -8.27 7.04 2.94
CA ARG A 18 -8.63 7.44 1.59
C ARG A 18 -7.42 8.05 0.89
N THR A 19 -7.45 8.01 -0.44
CA THR A 19 -6.51 8.76 -1.26
C THR A 19 -6.88 10.25 -1.25
N ALA A 20 -5.88 11.14 -1.41
CA ALA A 20 -6.09 12.58 -1.46
C ALA A 20 -7.11 13.04 -2.53
N SER A 21 -7.26 12.28 -3.62
CA SER A 21 -8.25 12.50 -4.68
C SER A 21 -9.70 12.21 -4.28
N GLY A 22 -9.95 11.73 -3.06
CA GLY A 22 -11.24 11.16 -2.66
C GLY A 22 -11.45 9.76 -3.25
N GLY A 23 -12.54 9.10 -2.85
CA GLY A 23 -12.89 7.75 -3.28
C GLY A 23 -13.40 6.87 -2.15
N ARG A 24 -13.34 5.56 -2.37
CA ARG A 24 -13.72 4.56 -1.37
C ARG A 24 -12.75 4.55 -0.18
N LEU A 25 -13.21 4.02 0.94
CA LEU A 25 -12.40 3.79 2.12
C LEU A 25 -11.65 2.46 2.02
N HIS A 26 -10.42 2.43 2.53
CA HIS A 26 -9.54 1.28 2.43
C HIS A 26 -8.81 1.03 3.75
N LEU A 27 -8.52 -0.24 4.06
CA LEU A 27 -7.49 -0.57 5.05
C LEU A 27 -6.11 -0.19 4.51
N ARG A 28 -5.15 0.09 5.41
CA ARG A 28 -3.77 0.45 5.03
C ARG A 28 -3.14 -0.56 4.07
N GLY A 29 -3.30 -1.84 4.36
CA GLY A 29 -2.75 -2.95 3.57
C GLY A 29 -3.49 -3.22 2.25
N CYS A 30 -4.56 -2.50 1.93
CA CYS A 30 -5.35 -2.77 0.73
C CYS A 30 -4.48 -2.75 -0.53
N SER A 31 -4.68 -3.74 -1.41
CA SER A 31 -3.97 -3.84 -2.69
C SER A 31 -4.15 -2.61 -3.59
N HIS A 32 -5.24 -1.85 -3.42
CA HIS A 32 -5.48 -0.61 -4.14
C HIS A 32 -4.58 0.54 -3.68
N LEU A 33 -4.03 0.47 -2.45
CA LEU A 33 -3.16 1.50 -1.87
C LEU A 33 -1.67 1.15 -1.96
N THR A 34 -1.31 -0.03 -2.46
CA THR A 34 0.09 -0.51 -2.51
C THR A 34 1.04 0.48 -3.18
N TRP A 35 0.56 1.19 -4.21
CA TRP A 35 1.35 2.16 -4.99
C TRP A 35 1.12 3.62 -4.58
N THR A 36 0.23 3.85 -3.62
CA THR A 36 -0.01 5.20 -3.11
C THR A 36 1.08 5.55 -2.11
N ALA A 37 1.76 6.67 -2.35
CA ALA A 37 2.76 7.18 -1.42
C ALA A 37 2.12 7.49 -0.06
N ALA A 38 2.85 7.24 1.03
CA ALA A 38 2.31 7.36 2.37
C ALA A 38 1.81 8.78 2.70
N ASP A 39 2.45 9.82 2.15
CA ASP A 39 2.05 11.23 2.29
C ASP A 39 0.75 11.59 1.53
N LYS A 40 0.27 10.69 0.66
CA LYS A 40 -0.99 10.85 -0.09
C LYS A 40 -2.16 10.06 0.51
N LEU A 41 -1.91 9.34 1.59
CA LEU A 41 -2.93 8.59 2.33
C LEU A 41 -3.37 9.42 3.52
N VAL A 42 -4.68 9.68 3.57
CA VAL A 42 -5.32 10.46 4.63
C VAL A 42 -6.17 9.52 5.45
N GLU A 43 -6.02 9.55 6.78
CA GLU A 43 -6.91 8.82 7.68
C GLU A 43 -8.35 9.32 7.52
N ALA A 44 -9.29 8.38 7.42
CA ALA A 44 -10.69 8.69 7.21
C ALA A 44 -11.30 9.32 8.48
N THR A 45 -11.85 10.51 8.32
CA THR A 45 -12.62 11.21 9.35
C THR A 45 -13.97 10.52 9.59
N GLN A 46 -14.70 10.93 10.64
CA GLN A 46 -16.08 10.46 10.82
C GLN A 46 -17.00 10.85 9.65
N THR A 47 -16.78 12.03 9.05
CA THR A 47 -17.52 12.44 7.85
C THR A 47 -17.22 11.51 6.68
N ASP A 48 -15.94 11.19 6.44
CA ASP A 48 -15.56 10.24 5.40
C ASP A 48 -16.24 8.87 5.61
N ARG A 49 -16.33 8.40 6.86
CA ARG A 49 -17.02 7.14 7.21
C ARG A 49 -18.53 7.17 6.96
N ALA A 50 -19.17 8.33 7.09
CA ALA A 50 -20.60 8.47 6.87
C ALA A 50 -20.96 8.60 5.38
N GLU A 51 -20.04 9.13 4.57
CA GLU A 51 -20.33 9.53 3.18
C GLU A 51 -19.67 8.63 2.13
N ALA A 52 -18.51 8.06 2.42
CA ALA A 52 -17.75 7.26 1.46
C ALA A 52 -18.05 5.76 1.60
N GLU A 53 -18.23 5.10 0.47
CA GLU A 53 -18.35 3.64 0.44
C GLU A 53 -17.03 2.97 0.83
N LEU A 54 -17.13 1.84 1.53
CA LEU A 54 -15.98 0.98 1.80
C LEU A 54 -15.58 0.21 0.54
N CYS A 55 -14.29 0.05 0.30
CA CYS A 55 -13.78 -0.85 -0.72
C CYS A 55 -14.27 -2.28 -0.43
N THR A 56 -14.92 -2.94 -1.39
CA THR A 56 -15.48 -4.29 -1.21
C THR A 56 -14.45 -5.30 -0.69
N ALA A 57 -13.20 -5.23 -1.17
CA ALA A 57 -12.14 -6.11 -0.67
C ALA A 57 -11.76 -5.84 0.79
N CYS A 58 -11.80 -4.57 1.21
CA CYS A 58 -11.59 -4.20 2.61
C CYS A 58 -12.79 -4.56 3.48
N ASP A 59 -14.01 -4.44 2.96
CA ASP A 59 -15.22 -4.88 3.65
C ASP A 59 -15.18 -6.39 3.94
N ASP A 60 -14.86 -7.19 2.92
CA ASP A 60 -14.65 -8.63 3.08
C ASP A 60 -13.54 -8.92 4.08
N GLU A 61 -12.43 -8.20 3.98
CA GLU A 61 -11.33 -8.36 4.91
C GLU A 61 -11.76 -8.06 6.35
N ILE A 62 -12.38 -6.91 6.64
CA ILE A 62 -12.79 -6.49 7.98
C ILE A 62 -13.73 -7.51 8.61
N HIS A 63 -14.63 -8.08 7.81
CA HIS A 63 -15.57 -9.12 8.23
C HIS A 63 -14.97 -10.54 8.20
N GLY A 64 -13.68 -10.69 7.90
CA GLY A 64 -12.99 -11.98 7.83
C GLY A 64 -13.40 -12.87 6.66
N ARG A 65 -14.18 -12.36 5.70
CA ARG A 65 -14.70 -13.13 4.57
C ARG A 65 -13.57 -13.45 3.59
N GLY A 66 -13.43 -14.73 3.26
CA GLY A 66 -12.42 -15.22 2.31
C GLY A 66 -10.98 -15.12 2.81
N ARG A 67 -10.75 -14.84 4.10
CA ARG A 67 -9.40 -14.91 4.68
C ARG A 67 -8.93 -16.36 4.72
N THR A 68 -7.68 -16.58 4.31
CA THR A 68 -6.99 -17.85 4.54
C THR A 68 -6.11 -17.68 5.76
N LEU A 69 -6.30 -18.52 6.78
CA LEU A 69 -5.47 -18.54 7.98
C LEU A 69 -4.24 -19.43 7.75
N PHE A 70 -3.13 -19.05 8.37
CA PHE A 70 -1.86 -19.76 8.29
C PHE A 70 -1.35 -20.09 9.68
N VAL A 71 -0.71 -21.25 9.81
CA VAL A 71 -0.10 -21.72 11.07
C VAL A 71 1.20 -20.98 11.38
N SER A 72 1.83 -20.35 10.39
CA SER A 72 3.07 -19.61 10.55
C SER A 72 3.28 -18.57 9.44
N LEU A 73 4.08 -17.55 9.73
CA LEU A 73 4.54 -16.58 8.73
C LEU A 73 5.22 -17.25 7.54
N ASP A 74 6.04 -18.28 7.78
CA ASP A 74 6.73 -18.99 6.70
C ASP A 74 5.78 -19.69 5.73
N SER A 75 4.74 -20.36 6.27
CA SER A 75 3.72 -20.99 5.43
C SER A 75 2.93 -19.96 4.62
N ALA A 76 2.68 -18.78 5.18
CA ALA A 76 2.03 -17.69 4.48
C ALA A 76 2.94 -17.07 3.39
N PHE A 77 4.22 -16.84 3.70
CA PHE A 77 5.21 -16.31 2.76
C PHE A 77 5.42 -17.25 1.57
N GLU A 78 5.42 -18.55 1.82
CA GLU A 78 5.47 -19.58 0.78
C GLU A 78 4.19 -19.57 -0.06
N ALA A 79 3.02 -19.63 0.57
CA ALA A 79 1.74 -19.66 -0.12
C ALA A 79 1.50 -18.42 -1.00
N LEU A 80 2.05 -17.26 -0.63
CA LEU A 80 1.93 -16.02 -1.41
C LEU A 80 3.11 -15.76 -2.35
N ASN A 81 4.08 -16.68 -2.39
CA ASN A 81 5.32 -16.55 -3.16
C ASN A 81 6.01 -15.20 -2.87
N LEU A 82 6.13 -14.82 -1.59
CA LEU A 82 6.92 -13.64 -1.22
C LEU A 82 8.41 -13.89 -1.58
N PRO A 83 9.13 -12.87 -2.09
CA PRO A 83 10.51 -13.03 -2.53
C PRO A 83 11.40 -13.60 -1.44
N VAL A 84 12.07 -14.74 -1.72
CA VAL A 84 12.94 -15.43 -0.74
C VAL A 84 14.00 -14.49 -0.17
N ALA A 85 14.56 -13.61 -1.01
CA ALA A 85 15.53 -12.58 -0.62
C ALA A 85 15.04 -11.65 0.50
N ASN A 86 13.72 -11.41 0.59
CA ASN A 86 13.14 -10.53 1.60
C ASN A 86 12.73 -11.27 2.88
N ARG A 87 12.53 -12.59 2.81
CA ARG A 87 11.93 -13.36 3.91
C ARG A 87 12.76 -13.28 5.19
N ALA A 88 14.09 -13.27 5.10
CA ALA A 88 14.95 -13.10 6.27
C ALA A 88 14.68 -11.77 6.99
N ARG A 89 14.71 -10.65 6.25
CA ARG A 89 14.42 -9.33 6.80
C ARG A 89 12.99 -9.20 7.33
N MET A 90 12.01 -9.79 6.66
CA MET A 90 10.62 -9.82 7.12
C MET A 90 10.47 -10.56 8.45
N ARG A 91 11.20 -11.67 8.65
CA ARG A 91 11.20 -12.38 9.95
C ARG A 91 11.83 -11.55 11.06
N GLU A 92 12.92 -10.84 10.77
CA GLU A 92 13.53 -9.92 11.75
C GLU A 92 12.55 -8.84 12.19
N ILE A 93 11.76 -8.29 11.26
CA ILE A 93 10.71 -7.31 11.58
C ILE A 93 9.60 -7.99 12.41
N ALA A 94 9.13 -9.17 11.99
CA ALA A 94 8.09 -9.90 12.69
C ALA A 94 8.46 -10.28 14.13
N ALA A 95 9.75 -10.58 14.38
CA ALA A 95 10.24 -10.93 15.71
C ALA A 95 10.13 -9.78 16.73
N LEU A 96 9.88 -8.56 16.27
CA LEU A 96 9.69 -7.36 17.11
C LEU A 96 8.21 -7.06 17.37
N ILE A 97 7.29 -7.89 16.88
CA ILE A 97 5.86 -7.61 16.84
C ILE A 97 5.11 -8.77 17.51
N ASP A 98 4.24 -8.44 18.45
CA ASP A 98 3.32 -9.42 19.03
C ASP A 98 2.12 -9.62 18.09
N PHE A 99 1.72 -10.88 17.86
CA PHE A 99 0.53 -11.26 17.11
C PHE A 99 0.11 -12.70 17.45
N ASP A 100 -1.19 -12.97 17.34
CA ASP A 100 -1.78 -14.29 17.59
C ASP A 100 -2.18 -15.00 16.29
N VAL A 101 -2.45 -14.24 15.23
CA VAL A 101 -3.04 -14.74 13.98
C VAL A 101 -2.23 -14.30 12.78
N VAL A 102 -2.05 -15.22 11.83
CA VAL A 102 -1.49 -14.97 10.50
C VAL A 102 -2.55 -15.26 9.45
N TRP A 103 -2.78 -14.33 8.52
CA TRP A 103 -3.75 -14.52 7.45
C TRP A 103 -3.29 -13.94 6.11
N ALA A 104 -3.96 -14.34 5.05
CA ALA A 104 -4.00 -13.58 3.80
C ALA A 104 -5.45 -13.25 3.44
N PRO A 105 -5.71 -12.05 2.88
CA PRO A 105 -7.02 -11.73 2.32
C PRO A 105 -7.32 -12.63 1.11
N ALA A 106 -8.58 -12.65 0.67
CA ALA A 106 -9.01 -13.41 -0.51
C ALA A 106 -8.18 -13.09 -1.78
N SER A 107 -7.76 -11.83 -1.92
CA SER A 107 -6.89 -11.36 -3.02
C SER A 107 -5.46 -11.91 -2.96
N ARG A 108 -5.04 -12.45 -1.81
CA ARG A 108 -3.68 -12.93 -1.54
C ARG A 108 -2.61 -11.87 -1.85
N SER A 109 -2.95 -10.59 -1.65
CA SER A 109 -2.09 -9.46 -1.99
C SER A 109 -0.93 -9.23 -1.00
N TYR A 110 -1.11 -9.63 0.25
CA TYR A 110 -0.14 -9.50 1.34
C TYR A 110 -0.41 -10.57 2.41
N VAL A 111 0.53 -10.74 3.35
CA VAL A 111 0.32 -11.51 4.58
C VAL A 111 0.07 -10.54 5.74
N GLY A 112 -1.08 -10.65 6.40
CA GLY A 112 -1.41 -9.87 7.59
C GLY A 112 -1.06 -10.64 8.86
N VAL A 113 -0.62 -9.91 9.89
CA VAL A 113 -0.49 -10.42 11.26
C VAL A 113 -1.18 -9.49 12.24
N GLY A 114 -1.71 -10.04 13.32
CA GLY A 114 -2.52 -9.30 14.28
C GLY A 114 -3.19 -10.23 15.28
N PHE A 115 -4.34 -9.79 15.78
CA PHE A 115 -4.98 -10.36 16.96
C PHE A 115 -6.40 -10.82 16.63
N ASP A 116 -6.92 -11.81 17.35
CA ASP A 116 -8.29 -12.31 17.21
C ASP A 116 -9.33 -11.48 18.00
N ASP A 117 -8.86 -10.54 18.82
CA ASP A 117 -9.68 -9.66 19.68
C ASP A 117 -10.19 -8.38 18.99
N GLY A 118 -9.89 -8.21 17.70
CA GLY A 118 -10.37 -7.07 16.90
C GLY A 118 -9.53 -5.80 17.02
N ARG A 119 -8.34 -5.86 17.64
CA ARG A 119 -7.32 -4.80 17.51
C ARG A 119 -6.87 -4.62 16.04
N PRO A 120 -6.32 -3.44 15.68
CA PRO A 120 -5.69 -3.25 14.37
C PRO A 120 -4.64 -4.33 14.07
N ALA A 121 -4.46 -4.65 12.79
CA ALA A 121 -3.39 -5.55 12.37
C ALA A 121 -2.03 -5.00 12.84
N ALA A 122 -1.22 -5.86 13.43
CA ALA A 122 0.09 -5.48 13.94
C ALA A 122 1.08 -5.21 12.80
N ALA A 123 0.96 -5.92 11.67
CA ALA A 123 1.69 -5.60 10.45
C ALA A 123 1.09 -6.21 9.18
N TYR A 124 1.47 -5.62 8.05
CA TYR A 124 1.18 -6.11 6.69
C TYR A 124 2.47 -6.37 5.91
N PHE A 125 2.74 -7.62 5.58
CA PHE A 125 3.90 -8.05 4.80
C PHE A 125 3.55 -8.14 3.32
N ASN A 126 4.06 -7.18 2.55
CA ASN A 126 3.90 -7.10 1.10
C ASN A 126 5.17 -7.60 0.39
N ARG A 127 5.11 -7.81 -0.93
CA ARG A 127 6.25 -8.32 -1.71
C ARG A 127 7.53 -7.46 -1.61
N GLY A 128 7.38 -6.15 -1.44
CA GLY A 128 8.51 -5.23 -1.40
C GLY A 128 8.56 -4.35 -0.15
N PHE A 129 7.62 -4.44 0.78
CA PHE A 129 7.65 -3.62 1.98
C PHE A 129 6.87 -4.29 3.11
N VAL A 130 7.09 -3.82 4.33
CA VAL A 130 6.32 -4.20 5.51
C VAL A 130 5.80 -2.92 6.14
N ASP A 131 4.49 -2.85 6.37
CA ASP A 131 3.86 -1.76 7.14
C ASP A 131 3.62 -2.27 8.57
N VAL A 132 4.24 -1.65 9.57
CA VAL A 132 4.17 -2.06 10.99
C VAL A 132 3.39 -1.02 11.80
N TYR A 133 2.46 -1.48 12.62
CA TYR A 133 1.66 -0.61 13.49
C TYR A 133 2.53 0.04 14.57
N ARG A 134 2.45 1.37 14.72
CA ARG A 134 3.21 2.15 15.72
C ARG A 134 2.36 2.81 16.81
N GLY A 135 1.05 2.59 16.79
CA GLY A 135 0.11 3.25 17.71
C GLY A 135 -0.60 4.42 17.04
N ALA A 136 -1.67 4.90 17.68
CA ALA A 136 -2.53 5.97 17.16
C ALA A 136 -2.95 5.77 15.70
N ASN A 137 -3.21 4.52 15.29
CA ASN A 137 -3.60 4.21 13.91
C ASN A 137 -2.54 4.55 12.84
N ASP A 138 -1.27 4.66 13.23
CA ASP A 138 -0.17 4.91 12.31
C ASP A 138 0.59 3.63 11.95
N TYR A 139 1.08 3.57 10.71
CA TYR A 139 1.88 2.46 10.20
C TYR A 139 3.18 2.97 9.60
N GLU A 140 4.29 2.49 10.14
CA GLU A 140 5.62 2.76 9.62
C GLU A 140 5.95 1.76 8.51
N ARG A 141 6.31 2.28 7.34
CA ARG A 141 6.73 1.46 6.20
C ARG A 141 8.23 1.20 6.24
N THR A 142 8.60 -0.07 6.22
CA THR A 142 9.97 -0.52 5.94
C THR A 142 10.04 -1.12 4.53
N GLU A 143 10.81 -0.50 3.65
CA GLU A 143 11.03 -0.97 2.28
C GLU A 143 12.07 -2.09 2.24
N MET A 144 11.82 -3.11 1.42
CA MET A 144 12.76 -4.21 1.20
C MET A 144 13.77 -3.84 0.10
N SER A 145 14.87 -4.59 0.02
CA SER A 145 15.98 -4.33 -0.91
C SER A 145 15.56 -4.35 -2.39
N ASN A 146 14.45 -5.00 -2.72
CA ASN A 146 13.87 -5.07 -4.05
C ASN A 146 12.72 -4.08 -4.29
N PHE A 147 12.38 -3.24 -3.31
CA PHE A 147 11.36 -2.21 -3.44
C PHE A 147 11.85 -1.17 -4.46
N GLY A 148 11.18 -1.13 -5.62
CA GLY A 148 11.61 -0.33 -6.78
C GLY A 148 12.46 -1.08 -7.82
N GLY A 149 12.68 -2.40 -7.66
CA GLY A 149 13.45 -3.22 -8.60
C GLY A 149 12.65 -4.10 -9.56
N GLY A 150 11.32 -4.18 -9.42
CA GLY A 150 10.48 -5.08 -10.20
C GLY A 150 9.15 -4.47 -10.59
N GLY A 151 9.02 -4.08 -11.87
CA GLY A 151 7.75 -3.77 -12.50
C GLY A 151 7.48 -2.28 -12.73
N GLY A 152 8.29 -1.65 -13.58
CA GLY A 152 7.98 -0.35 -14.17
C GLY A 152 8.92 -0.09 -15.33
N ALA A 153 8.41 -0.15 -16.56
CA ALA A 153 9.07 0.41 -17.72
C ALA A 153 9.41 1.88 -17.40
N GLY A 154 10.69 2.15 -17.21
CA GLY A 154 11.13 3.41 -16.62
C GLY A 154 12.48 3.21 -15.98
N ALA A 155 13.49 2.88 -16.79
CA ALA A 155 14.84 3.31 -16.47
C ALA A 155 14.73 4.74 -15.94
N ARG A 156 15.34 5.02 -14.79
CA ARG A 156 15.55 6.40 -14.35
C ARG A 156 16.30 7.09 -15.49
N ARG A 157 15.57 7.72 -16.41
CA ARG A 157 16.18 8.68 -17.33
C ARG A 157 16.80 9.69 -16.38
N ALA A 158 18.10 9.90 -16.52
CA ALA A 158 18.71 11.12 -16.03
C ALA A 158 17.77 12.27 -16.41
N PRO A 159 17.54 13.29 -15.55
CA PRO A 159 16.64 14.37 -15.87
C PRO A 159 16.97 14.85 -17.28
N GLU A 160 16.00 14.69 -18.19
CA GLU A 160 16.13 15.17 -19.55
C GLU A 160 16.40 16.66 -19.40
N ARG A 161 17.61 17.11 -19.76
CA ARG A 161 17.96 18.53 -19.64
C ARG A 161 16.85 19.28 -20.36
N GLU A 162 16.16 20.17 -19.67
CA GLU A 162 15.16 21.04 -20.30
C GLU A 162 15.79 21.60 -21.55
N ALA A 163 15.23 21.22 -22.70
CA ALA A 163 15.86 21.53 -23.96
C ALA A 163 15.73 23.04 -24.15
N ALA A 164 16.87 23.73 -24.15
CA ALA A 164 16.90 25.18 -24.29
C ALA A 164 16.19 25.57 -25.59
N MET A 165 15.34 26.59 -25.55
CA MET A 165 14.65 27.10 -26.74
C MET A 165 15.41 28.31 -27.29
N CYS A 166 15.48 28.43 -28.62
CA CYS A 166 16.05 29.60 -29.27
C CYS A 166 15.17 30.83 -28.96
N PRO A 167 15.70 31.92 -28.39
CA PRO A 167 14.90 33.10 -28.05
C PRO A 167 14.39 33.87 -29.28
N SER A 168 14.93 33.59 -30.49
CA SER A 168 14.55 34.27 -31.73
C SER A 168 13.40 33.58 -32.47
N CYS A 169 13.48 32.25 -32.64
CA CYS A 169 12.49 31.48 -33.41
C CYS A 169 11.70 30.48 -32.56
N SER A 170 11.95 30.39 -31.25
CA SER A 170 11.32 29.45 -30.32
C SER A 170 11.46 27.97 -30.71
N MET A 171 12.41 27.61 -31.57
CA MET A 171 12.75 26.22 -31.86
C MET A 171 13.64 25.63 -30.76
N GLN A 172 13.49 24.33 -30.48
CA GLN A 172 14.31 23.61 -29.53
C GLN A 172 15.77 23.54 -30.03
N LEU A 173 16.72 23.97 -29.19
CA LEU A 173 18.14 23.99 -29.52
C LEU A 173 18.74 22.58 -29.44
N PRO A 174 19.67 22.23 -30.35
CA PRO A 174 20.49 21.04 -30.22
C PRO A 174 21.43 21.14 -29.01
N ALA A 175 22.04 20.02 -28.61
CA ALA A 175 22.93 19.96 -27.44
C ALA A 175 24.15 20.92 -27.51
N ALA A 176 24.50 21.39 -28.70
CA ALA A 176 25.55 22.38 -28.93
C ALA A 176 25.16 23.81 -28.51
N GLY A 177 23.87 24.11 -28.35
CA GLY A 177 23.37 25.41 -27.88
C GLY A 177 23.24 26.50 -28.96
N THR A 178 23.54 26.21 -30.22
CA THR A 178 23.40 27.13 -31.37
C THR A 178 22.21 26.72 -32.25
N CYS A 179 21.46 27.68 -32.77
CA CYS A 179 20.29 27.42 -33.61
C CYS A 179 20.68 27.32 -35.09
N ASP A 180 20.51 26.14 -35.70
CA ASP A 180 20.84 25.92 -37.12
C ASP A 180 19.94 26.70 -38.10
N TYR A 181 18.84 27.28 -37.63
CA TYR A 181 17.87 28.02 -38.44
C TYR A 181 18.01 29.55 -38.34
N CYS A 182 18.76 30.06 -37.37
CA CYS A 182 18.92 31.50 -37.14
C CYS A 182 20.36 31.98 -37.29
N ASP A 183 21.23 31.14 -37.88
CA ASP A 183 22.57 31.55 -38.31
C ASP A 183 22.49 32.64 -39.39
#